data_AF-A0A1B6J0B3-F1
#
_entry.id   AF-A0A1B6J0B3-F1
#
_cell.length_a   1.000
_cell.length_b   1.000
_cell.length_c   1.000
_cell.angle_alpha   90.00
_cell.angle_beta   90.00
_cell.angle_gamma   90.00
#
_symmetry.space_group_name_H-M   'P 1'
#
loop_
_entity.id
_entity.type
_entity.pdbx_description
1 polymer ?
#
loop_
_entity_poly.entity_id
_entity_poly.type
_entity_poly.pdbx_seq_one_letter_code
_entity_poly.pdbx_strand_id
1 'polypeptide(L)'
;MFWPQALVLLCSAAFCVTLDLAPVALPAVNNSLTELTRPFVPCTCGIFLTGQFTPGAQIPPSSIPALSFEFDYNLPCSKFGNHQCANNCLQTIAKQLPKSETIICGAIGRDCFKERAYLWTKNCNNVWVNSKMSAGREYCCKDGAPYKCPLKKQ
;
A
#
# COMPACT_ATOMS: atom_id res chain seq x y z
N MET A 1 -41.65 -13.77 -16.31
CA MET A 1 -42.38 -12.64 -15.71
C MET A 1 -42.12 -11.43 -16.59
N PHE A 2 -43.17 -10.98 -17.28
CA PHE A 2 -43.14 -9.87 -18.23
C PHE A 2 -42.99 -8.54 -17.47
N TRP A 3 -42.06 -7.69 -17.90
CA TRP A 3 -41.99 -6.29 -17.49
C TRP A 3 -42.42 -5.41 -18.68
N PRO A 4 -43.22 -4.35 -18.46
CA PRO A 4 -43.70 -3.50 -19.55
C PRO A 4 -42.59 -2.54 -20.00
N GLN A 5 -42.50 -2.32 -21.30
CA GLN A 5 -41.64 -1.33 -21.92
C GLN A 5 -42.13 0.08 -21.52
N ALA A 6 -41.25 0.90 -20.95
CA ALA A 6 -41.52 2.30 -20.69
C ALA A 6 -41.37 3.10 -22.00
N LEU A 7 -42.49 3.61 -22.51
CA LEU A 7 -42.57 4.42 -23.71
C LEU A 7 -42.47 5.90 -23.30
N VAL A 8 -41.31 6.53 -23.52
CA VAL A 8 -41.13 7.97 -23.26
C VAL A 8 -41.40 8.74 -24.55
N LEU A 9 -42.56 9.37 -24.62
CA LEU A 9 -42.97 10.26 -25.70
C LEU A 9 -42.53 11.69 -25.37
N LEU A 10 -41.47 12.17 -26.03
CA LEU A 10 -41.14 13.59 -26.07
C LEU A 10 -41.63 14.17 -27.40
N CYS A 11 -42.82 14.77 -27.38
CA CYS A 11 -43.36 15.53 -28.50
C CYS A 11 -42.94 16.99 -28.39
N SER A 12 -42.20 17.49 -29.38
CA SER A 12 -42.08 18.93 -29.64
C SER A 12 -42.56 19.22 -31.06
N ALA A 13 -43.21 20.38 -31.23
CA ALA A 13 -44.00 20.73 -32.40
C ALA A 13 -43.13 21.02 -33.63
N ALA A 14 -42.67 19.98 -34.33
CA ALA A 14 -42.45 19.99 -35.78
C ALA A 14 -41.91 18.66 -36.34
N PHE A 15 -41.34 17.75 -35.54
CA PHE A 15 -40.82 16.48 -36.07
C PHE A 15 -40.95 15.35 -35.03
N CYS A 16 -41.80 14.37 -35.30
CA CYS A 16 -41.74 13.07 -34.62
C CYS A 16 -40.65 12.25 -35.29
N VAL A 17 -39.46 12.19 -34.68
CA VAL A 17 -38.41 11.26 -35.13
C VAL A 17 -38.53 9.98 -34.32
N THR A 18 -38.87 8.87 -34.97
CA THR A 18 -38.77 7.54 -34.39
C THR A 18 -37.30 7.15 -34.34
N LEU A 19 -36.70 7.17 -33.15
CA LEU A 19 -35.35 6.64 -32.95
C LEU A 19 -35.46 5.13 -32.68
N ASP A 20 -35.33 4.32 -33.73
CA ASP A 20 -35.20 2.87 -33.58
C ASP A 20 -33.79 2.55 -33.03
N LEU A 21 -33.72 2.29 -31.73
CA LEU A 21 -32.53 1.73 -31.10
C LEU A 21 -32.49 0.23 -31.39
N ALA A 22 -31.99 -0.14 -32.58
CA ALA A 22 -31.63 -1.53 -32.83
C ALA A 22 -30.51 -1.97 -31.87
N PRO A 23 -30.62 -3.13 -31.20
CA PRO A 23 -29.52 -3.66 -30.42
C PRO A 23 -28.37 -4.04 -31.38
N VAL A 24 -27.27 -3.30 -31.32
CA VAL A 24 -26.01 -3.67 -32.00
C VAL A 24 -25.54 -4.98 -31.37
N ALA A 25 -25.59 -6.07 -32.12
CA ALA A 25 -24.98 -7.33 -31.72
C ALA A 25 -23.45 -7.13 -31.65
N LEU A 26 -22.91 -7.09 -30.43
CA LEU A 26 -21.46 -7.12 -30.22
C LEU A 26 -20.92 -8.47 -30.74
N PRO A 27 -19.84 -8.49 -31.53
CA PRO A 27 -19.23 -9.74 -31.95
C PRO A 27 -18.75 -10.51 -30.72
N ALA A 28 -19.01 -11.82 -30.71
CA ALA A 28 -18.60 -12.73 -29.65
C ALA A 28 -17.09 -12.56 -29.36
N VAL A 29 -16.78 -12.14 -28.14
CA VAL A 29 -15.41 -12.02 -27.63
C VAL A 29 -14.79 -13.42 -27.68
N ASN A 30 -13.80 -13.61 -28.55
CA ASN A 30 -13.02 -14.84 -28.53
C ASN A 30 -12.25 -14.89 -27.20
N ASN A 31 -12.33 -16.01 -26.50
CA ASN A 31 -11.69 -16.23 -25.21
C ASN A 31 -10.18 -16.45 -25.39
N SER A 32 -9.45 -15.41 -25.76
CA SER A 32 -7.98 -15.38 -25.71
C SER A 32 -7.46 -14.08 -25.07
N LEU A 33 -8.07 -13.70 -23.93
CA LEU A 33 -7.57 -12.65 -23.04
C LEU A 33 -7.40 -13.20 -21.63
N THR A 34 -6.52 -14.19 -21.50
CA THR A 34 -5.90 -14.56 -20.22
C THR A 34 -4.42 -14.24 -20.26
N GLU A 35 -4.03 -13.12 -20.88
CA GLU A 35 -2.81 -12.43 -20.48
C GLU A 35 -3.11 -11.59 -19.23
N LEU A 36 -2.98 -12.27 -18.09
CA LEU A 36 -2.72 -11.76 -16.74
C LEU A 36 -2.44 -10.25 -16.64
N THR A 37 -3.47 -9.41 -16.48
CA THR A 37 -3.31 -8.08 -15.89
C THR A 37 -2.94 -8.26 -14.42
N ARG A 38 -1.64 -8.45 -14.11
CA ARG A 38 -1.19 -8.37 -12.72
C ARG A 38 -1.52 -6.96 -12.21
N PRO A 39 -2.19 -6.82 -11.06
CA PRO A 39 -2.48 -5.52 -10.51
C PRO A 39 -1.17 -4.74 -10.33
N PHE A 40 -1.17 -3.48 -10.77
CA PHE A 40 -0.05 -2.57 -10.57
C PHE A 40 0.22 -2.45 -9.06
N VAL A 41 1.44 -2.82 -8.65
CA VAL A 41 1.90 -2.64 -7.27
C VAL A 41 3.07 -1.67 -7.30
N PRO A 42 2.86 -0.41 -6.88
CA PRO A 42 3.95 0.55 -6.78
C PRO A 42 4.99 0.09 -5.75
N CYS A 43 6.16 0.69 -5.80
CA CYS A 43 7.12 0.53 -4.71
C CYS A 43 6.54 1.21 -3.46
N THR A 44 6.18 0.40 -2.45
CA THR A 44 5.67 0.89 -1.17
C THR A 44 6.61 0.46 -0.05
N CYS A 45 6.94 1.37 0.84
CA CYS A 45 7.78 1.17 2.01
C CYS A 45 6.92 1.19 3.26
N GLY A 46 7.27 0.36 4.24
CA GLY A 46 6.65 0.36 5.56
C GLY A 46 7.70 0.22 6.65
N ILE A 47 7.59 1.05 7.68
CA ILE A 47 8.37 0.92 8.91
C ILE A 47 7.55 0.17 9.94
N PHE A 48 8.08 -0.96 10.39
CA PHE A 48 7.45 -1.81 11.41
C PHE A 48 8.37 -1.90 12.62
N LEU A 49 7.80 -1.79 13.81
CA LEU A 49 8.55 -2.01 15.04
C LEU A 49 8.60 -3.49 15.41
N THR A 50 9.58 -3.89 16.23
CA THR A 50 9.74 -5.29 16.69
C THR A 50 8.51 -5.90 17.37
N GLY A 51 7.63 -5.09 17.96
CA GLY A 51 6.38 -5.61 18.52
C GLY A 51 5.32 -5.99 17.49
N GLN A 52 5.52 -5.66 16.20
CA GLN A 52 4.54 -5.85 15.12
C GLN A 52 4.77 -7.12 14.29
N PHE A 53 5.92 -7.77 14.44
CA PHE A 53 6.28 -8.99 13.73
C PHE A 53 7.30 -9.79 14.54
N THR A 54 7.47 -11.07 14.23
CA THR A 54 8.48 -11.91 14.88
C THR A 54 9.81 -11.80 14.12
N PRO A 55 10.90 -11.28 14.72
CA PRO A 55 12.20 -11.21 14.07
C PRO A 55 12.70 -12.60 13.65
N GLY A 56 13.18 -12.73 12.42
CA GLY A 56 13.65 -14.00 11.88
C GLY A 56 12.55 -14.90 11.29
N ALA A 57 11.27 -14.63 11.58
CA ALA A 57 10.18 -15.25 10.85
C ALA A 57 10.07 -14.64 9.45
N GLN A 58 9.76 -15.48 8.45
CA GLN A 58 9.43 -15.01 7.09
C GLN A 58 7.97 -14.55 6.98
N ILE A 59 7.28 -14.42 8.11
CA ILE A 59 5.88 -14.03 8.17
C ILE A 59 5.82 -12.50 8.07
N PRO A 60 5.09 -11.95 7.09
CA PRO A 60 4.86 -10.52 6.98
C PRO A 60 4.19 -9.95 8.24
N PRO A 61 4.44 -8.67 8.59
CA PRO A 61 3.69 -8.01 9.65
C PRO A 61 2.19 -7.96 9.28
N SER A 62 1.33 -8.34 10.23
CA SER A 62 -0.13 -8.32 10.05
C SER A 62 -0.75 -6.96 10.38
N SER A 63 0.02 -6.04 10.95
CA SER A 63 -0.44 -4.72 11.38
C SER A 63 -0.16 -3.64 10.33
N ILE A 64 -0.69 -2.43 10.57
CA ILE A 64 -0.42 -1.25 9.76
C ILE A 64 0.99 -0.73 10.12
N PRO A 65 1.84 -0.38 9.14
CA PRO A 65 3.14 0.19 9.42
C PRO A 65 3.03 1.49 10.22
N ALA A 66 4.02 1.72 11.10
CA ALA A 66 4.15 2.99 11.82
C ALA A 66 4.36 4.18 10.88
N LEU A 67 4.97 3.93 9.71
CA LEU A 67 5.19 4.94 8.68
C LEU A 67 5.22 4.24 7.33
N SER A 68 4.49 4.76 6.36
CA SER A 68 4.51 4.25 4.99
C SER A 68 4.79 5.35 3.98
N PHE A 69 5.46 4.95 2.89
CA PHE A 69 5.69 5.80 1.72
C PHE A 69 5.36 4.98 0.48
N GLU A 70 4.67 5.58 -0.46
CA GLU A 70 4.39 4.99 -1.76
C GLU A 70 5.03 5.85 -2.83
N PHE A 71 5.58 5.21 -3.86
CA PHE A 71 6.18 5.88 -4.99
C PHE A 71 5.47 5.51 -6.29
N ASP A 72 5.09 6.53 -7.07
CA ASP A 72 4.30 6.39 -8.29
C ASP A 72 5.10 5.89 -9.51
N TYR A 73 6.11 5.04 -9.30
CA TYR A 73 6.90 4.44 -10.39
C TYR A 73 6.91 2.92 -10.31
N ASN A 74 7.00 2.30 -11.49
CA ASN A 74 7.15 0.87 -11.65
C ASN A 74 8.61 0.46 -11.50
N LEU A 75 8.83 -0.60 -10.72
CA LEU A 75 10.11 -1.30 -10.69
C LEU A 75 9.93 -2.73 -11.20
N PRO A 76 10.97 -3.31 -11.80
CA PRO A 76 10.89 -4.67 -12.30
C PRO A 76 10.64 -5.65 -11.15
N CYS A 77 9.90 -6.73 -11.45
CA CYS A 77 9.66 -7.88 -10.59
C CYS A 77 10.92 -8.73 -10.39
N SER A 78 12.00 -8.15 -9.87
CA SER A 78 13.30 -8.81 -9.73
C SER A 78 13.96 -8.46 -8.41
N LYS A 79 15.00 -9.21 -8.04
CA LYS A 79 15.85 -8.88 -6.87
C LYS A 79 16.43 -7.47 -6.99
N PHE A 80 16.81 -7.08 -8.20
CA PHE A 80 17.30 -5.74 -8.49
C PHE A 80 16.22 -4.67 -8.24
N GLY A 81 14.99 -4.88 -8.74
CA GLY A 81 13.88 -3.97 -8.48
C GLY A 81 13.53 -3.85 -7.00
N ASN A 82 13.53 -4.98 -6.26
CA ASN A 82 13.32 -4.96 -4.81
C ASN A 82 14.40 -4.17 -4.07
N HIS A 83 15.67 -4.34 -4.47
CA HIS A 83 16.78 -3.60 -3.90
C HIS A 83 16.69 -2.10 -4.21
N GLN A 84 16.35 -1.75 -5.44
CA GLN A 84 16.12 -0.35 -5.85
C GLN A 84 14.96 0.27 -5.06
N CYS A 85 13.87 -0.47 -4.84
CA CYS A 85 12.77 -0.03 -4.00
C CYS A 85 13.24 0.27 -2.57
N ALA A 86 13.94 -0.67 -1.93
CA ALA A 86 14.48 -0.50 -0.57
C ALA A 86 15.44 0.71 -0.46
N ASN A 87 16.30 0.93 -1.46
CA ASN A 87 17.21 2.07 -1.47
C ASN A 87 16.46 3.41 -1.56
N ASN A 88 15.45 3.51 -2.41
CA ASN A 88 14.65 4.72 -2.53
C ASN A 88 13.82 4.99 -1.26
N CYS A 89 13.30 3.93 -0.63
CA CYS A 89 12.70 4.00 0.70
C CYS A 89 13.68 4.61 1.71
N LEU A 90 14.90 4.06 1.80
CA LEU A 90 15.92 4.54 2.73
C LEU A 90 16.25 6.02 2.51
N GLN A 91 16.41 6.47 1.27
CA GLN A 91 16.69 7.88 0.98
C GLN A 91 15.58 8.81 1.44
N THR A 92 14.32 8.38 1.33
CA THR A 92 13.16 9.16 1.75
C THR A 92 13.03 9.17 3.28
N ILE A 93 13.16 8.00 3.92
CA ILE A 93 13.10 7.85 5.37
C ILE A 93 14.26 8.58 6.04
N ALA A 94 15.46 8.57 5.45
CA ALA A 94 16.65 9.25 5.98
C ALA A 94 16.39 10.73 6.27
N LYS A 95 15.60 11.39 5.42
CA LYS A 95 15.22 12.81 5.60
C LYS A 95 14.32 13.04 6.82
N GLN A 96 13.56 12.02 7.21
CA GLN A 96 12.65 12.05 8.36
C GLN A 96 13.29 11.52 9.65
N LEU A 97 14.46 10.87 9.58
CA LEU A 97 15.16 10.29 10.74
C LEU A 97 15.39 11.28 11.89
N PRO A 98 15.73 12.56 11.67
CA PRO A 98 15.90 13.50 12.78
C PRO A 98 14.63 13.71 13.61
N LYS A 99 13.45 13.45 13.04
CA LYS A 99 12.14 13.60 13.68
C LYS A 99 11.44 12.25 13.90
N SER A 100 12.14 11.14 13.64
CA SER A 100 11.50 9.82 13.58
C SER A 100 10.92 9.39 14.92
N GLU A 101 11.51 9.80 16.04
CA GLU A 101 11.00 9.48 17.38
C GLU A 101 9.60 10.06 17.60
N THR A 102 9.40 11.34 17.30
CA THR A 102 8.10 12.00 17.40
C THR A 102 7.09 11.39 16.43
N ILE A 103 7.51 11.17 15.18
CA ILE A 103 6.62 10.61 14.13
C ILE A 103 6.19 9.19 14.50
N ILE A 104 7.14 8.33 14.89
CA ILE A 104 6.85 6.93 15.22
C ILE A 104 5.98 6.86 16.46
N CYS A 105 6.32 7.55 17.55
CA CYS A 105 5.52 7.48 18.78
C CYS A 105 4.10 8.03 18.58
N GLY A 106 3.94 9.07 17.76
CA GLY A 106 2.62 9.60 17.40
C GLY A 106 1.82 8.67 16.49
N ALA A 107 2.48 7.89 15.63
CA ALA A 107 1.81 7.04 14.64
C ALA A 107 1.49 5.62 15.13
N ILE A 108 2.27 5.04 16.06
CA ILE A 108 2.07 3.64 16.49
C ILE A 108 0.84 3.44 17.38
N GLY A 109 0.30 4.51 17.97
CA GLY A 109 -0.91 4.46 18.80
C GLY A 109 -0.81 3.57 20.05
N ARG A 110 0.40 3.21 20.49
CA ARG A 110 0.65 2.38 21.67
C ARG A 110 1.97 2.73 22.33
N ASP A 111 2.10 2.39 23.60
CA ASP A 111 3.38 2.46 24.29
C ASP A 111 4.34 1.37 23.79
N CYS A 112 5.63 1.69 23.80
CA CYS A 112 6.67 0.73 23.44
C CYS A 112 7.94 0.97 24.25
N PHE A 113 8.71 -0.10 24.44
CA PHE A 113 9.96 -0.07 25.19
C PHE A 113 11.06 -0.76 24.40
N LYS A 114 12.09 0.00 24.03
CA LYS A 114 13.29 -0.47 23.31
C LYS A 114 12.96 -1.25 22.05
N GLU A 115 11.96 -0.79 21.30
CA GLU A 115 11.63 -1.44 20.04
C GLU A 115 12.53 -0.91 18.92
N ARG A 116 12.92 -1.81 18.01
CA ARG A 116 13.70 -1.42 16.83
C ARG A 116 12.78 -1.34 15.63
N ALA A 117 12.99 -0.33 14.79
CA ALA A 117 12.29 -0.18 13.53
C ALA A 117 12.96 -0.99 12.41
N TYR A 118 12.16 -1.63 11.58
CA TYR A 118 12.59 -2.43 10.42
C TYR A 118 11.88 -1.95 9.17
N LEU A 119 12.65 -1.92 8.07
CA LEU A 119 12.12 -1.56 6.77
C LEU A 119 11.58 -2.80 6.06
N TRP A 120 10.32 -2.70 5.65
CA TRP A 120 9.65 -3.64 4.79
C TRP A 120 9.26 -2.95 3.49
N THR A 121 9.25 -3.71 2.40
CA THR A 121 8.97 -3.18 1.07
C THR A 121 7.95 -4.06 0.35
N LYS A 122 7.10 -3.43 -0.46
CA LYS A 122 6.27 -4.05 -1.48
C LYS A 122 6.77 -3.57 -2.83
N ASN A 123 6.97 -4.51 -3.74
CA ASN A 123 7.29 -4.24 -5.12
C ASN A 123 6.81 -5.43 -5.94
N CYS A 124 6.12 -5.19 -7.05
CA CYS A 124 5.53 -6.18 -7.95
C CYS A 124 4.41 -7.06 -7.35
N ASN A 125 4.54 -7.49 -6.10
CA ASN A 125 3.53 -8.23 -5.35
C ASN A 125 3.07 -7.38 -4.16
N ASN A 126 1.78 -7.41 -3.84
CA ASN A 126 1.22 -6.67 -2.70
C ASN A 126 1.47 -7.40 -1.35
N VAL A 127 2.68 -7.94 -1.17
CA VAL A 127 3.11 -8.67 0.02
C VAL A 127 4.34 -7.99 0.58
N TRP A 128 4.35 -7.74 1.89
CA TRP A 128 5.50 -7.14 2.55
C TRP A 128 6.69 -8.11 2.54
N VAL A 129 7.83 -7.64 2.04
CA VAL A 129 9.11 -8.35 2.04
C VAL A 129 10.08 -7.62 2.96
N ASN A 130 10.70 -8.37 3.87
CA ASN A 130 11.68 -7.82 4.80
C ASN A 130 12.96 -7.45 4.04
N SER A 131 13.37 -6.19 4.10
CA SER A 131 14.59 -5.70 3.46
C SER A 131 15.88 -6.09 4.21
N LYS A 132 15.73 -6.68 5.42
CA LYS A 132 16.77 -6.93 6.42
C LYS A 132 17.44 -5.65 6.97
N MET A 133 16.93 -4.48 6.60
CA MET A 133 17.41 -3.20 7.10
C MET A 133 16.66 -2.83 8.37
N SER A 134 17.39 -2.36 9.36
CA SER A 134 16.84 -1.89 10.64
C SER A 134 17.43 -0.54 11.01
N ALA A 135 16.69 0.24 11.80
CA ALA A 135 17.19 1.48 12.34
C ALA A 135 18.34 1.20 13.33
N GLY A 136 19.38 2.03 13.29
CA GLY A 136 20.51 1.97 14.23
C GLY A 136 20.17 2.47 15.64
N ARG A 137 18.90 2.81 15.92
CA ARG A 137 18.43 3.27 17.23
C ARG A 137 17.20 2.50 17.67
N GLU A 138 16.93 2.56 18.96
CA GLU A 138 15.75 2.01 19.61
C GLU A 138 14.74 3.13 19.91
N TYR A 139 13.47 2.77 19.94
CA TYR A 139 12.35 3.66 20.20
C TYR A 139 11.68 3.30 21.52
N CYS A 140 11.39 4.32 22.32
CA CYS A 140 10.64 4.22 23.55
C CYS A 140 9.56 5.30 23.53
N CYS A 141 8.30 4.85 23.57
CA CYS A 141 7.13 5.70 23.43
C CYS A 141 6.22 5.53 24.64
N LYS A 142 5.73 6.65 25.16
CA LYS A 142 4.74 6.70 26.23
C LYS A 142 3.73 7.79 25.95
N ASP A 143 2.45 7.46 25.98
CA ASP A 143 1.34 8.41 25.76
C ASP A 143 1.49 9.17 24.41
N GLY A 144 1.95 8.47 23.37
CA GLY A 144 2.18 9.04 22.03
C GLY A 144 3.43 9.93 21.90
N ALA A 145 4.19 10.13 22.98
CA ALA A 145 5.41 10.94 22.99
C ALA A 145 6.68 10.07 23.12
N PRO A 146 7.79 10.46 22.47
CA PRO A 146 9.06 9.78 22.67
C PRO A 146 9.70 10.15 24.00
N TYR A 147 10.36 9.19 24.63
CA TYR A 147 11.22 9.41 25.78
C TYR A 147 12.56 8.69 25.61
N LYS A 148 13.57 9.12 26.38
CA LYS A 148 14.91 8.52 26.31
C LYS A 148 14.86 7.07 26.79
N CYS A 149 15.21 6.13 25.91
CA CYS A 149 15.34 4.73 26.29
C CYS A 149 16.38 4.56 27.41
N PRO A 150 16.03 3.91 28.54
CA PRO A 150 16.96 3.65 29.63
C PRO A 150 18.13 2.77 29.17
N LEU A 151 19.34 2.98 29.72
CA LEU A 151 20.52 2.18 29.32
C LEU A 151 20.47 0.73 29.83
N LYS A 152 19.67 0.42 30.86
CA LYS A 152 19.53 -0.92 31.43
C LYS A 152 18.25 -1.60 30.92
N LYS A 153 18.26 -2.93 30.75
CA LYS A 153 17.00 -3.71 30.72
C LYS A 153 16.42 -3.62 32.14
N GLN A 154 15.17 -3.19 32.27
CA GLN A 154 14.38 -3.48 33.46
C GLN A 154 14.07 -4.97 33.48
#